data_AF-K1KWP6-F1
#
_entry.id   AF-K1KWP6-F1
#
_cell.length_a   1.000
_cell.length_b   1.000
_cell.length_c   1.000
_cell.angle_alpha   90.00
_cell.angle_beta   90.00
_cell.angle_gamma   90.00
#
_symmetry.space_group_name_H-M   'P 1'
#
loop_
_entity.id
_entity.type
_entity.pdbx_description
1 polymer ?
#
loop_
_entity_poly.entity_id
_entity_poly.type
_entity_poly.pdbx_seq_one_letter_code
_entity_poly.pdbx_strand_id
1 'polypeptide(L)'
;MEKVIDITERVPAMKKRRRRRTNFKFLALVTIFLFIIIILLYFQLPYSDIKKIDIKGAALKEDTYYIDQSNLKINDSLWGFKISEVEQAIAQHEWVKSVTVERKFLNEVQITVEEWQKVAYISQDGEFYPMLDNGIVFEESNEIVPIDAPIFRDFENEALRKKLLKELANLKPEVLSLISQINANPTEADPYSITLFMNDGYEVRADANTLAEKLNYYPSIIAQIESEDVSEKGIVDIEVGSYYRPFSDEYTLIKENTEKTEEPAEETENADTEEGGQLEEQNEEEPE
;
A
#
# COMPACT_ATOMS: atom_id res chain seq x y z
N MET A 1 -36.61 -82.61 53.63
CA MET A 1 -35.48 -81.71 53.32
C MET A 1 -35.87 -80.93 52.07
N GLU A 2 -36.42 -79.73 52.23
CA GLU A 2 -36.76 -78.87 51.09
C GLU A 2 -35.51 -78.15 50.61
N LYS A 3 -35.22 -78.28 49.32
CA LYS A 3 -34.11 -77.61 48.65
C LYS A 3 -34.49 -76.14 48.52
N VAL A 4 -33.85 -75.28 49.30
CA VAL A 4 -34.00 -73.82 49.22
C VAL A 4 -33.41 -73.38 47.87
N ILE A 5 -34.28 -73.13 46.90
CA ILE A 5 -33.89 -72.61 45.59
C ILE A 5 -33.81 -71.09 45.74
N ASP A 6 -32.60 -70.58 45.56
CA ASP A 6 -32.26 -69.17 45.67
C ASP A 6 -33.07 -68.36 44.63
N ILE A 7 -33.83 -67.37 45.11
CA ILE A 7 -34.66 -66.43 44.33
C ILE A 7 -33.87 -65.67 43.25
N THR A 8 -32.55 -65.78 43.28
CA THR A 8 -31.62 -65.26 42.27
C THR A 8 -31.71 -65.95 40.90
N GLU A 9 -32.34 -67.12 40.78
CA GLU A 9 -32.54 -67.82 39.50
C GLU A 9 -33.78 -67.36 38.71
N ARG A 10 -34.78 -66.72 39.36
CA ARG A 10 -36.08 -66.42 38.72
C ARG A 10 -36.16 -65.10 37.95
N VAL A 11 -35.19 -64.19 38.07
CA VAL A 11 -35.24 -62.89 37.37
C VAL A 11 -33.89 -62.52 36.72
N PRO A 12 -33.51 -63.17 35.60
CA PRO A 12 -32.24 -62.91 34.91
C PRO A 12 -32.16 -61.49 34.32
N ALA A 13 -33.30 -60.81 34.19
CA ALA A 13 -33.40 -59.46 33.62
C ALA A 13 -32.85 -58.35 34.53
N MET A 14 -32.90 -58.51 35.87
CA MET A 14 -32.47 -57.45 36.80
C MET A 14 -30.94 -57.35 36.99
N LYS A 15 -30.18 -58.43 36.74
CA LYS A 15 -28.70 -58.40 36.72
C LYS A 15 -28.16 -57.62 35.51
N LYS A 16 -28.81 -57.73 34.34
CA LYS A 16 -28.35 -57.11 33.08
C LYS A 16 -28.41 -55.57 33.12
N ARG A 17 -29.42 -54.98 33.77
CA ARG A 17 -29.63 -53.51 33.79
C ARG A 17 -28.62 -52.76 34.67
N ARG A 18 -28.18 -53.36 35.79
CA ARG A 18 -27.16 -52.78 36.70
C ARG A 18 -25.75 -52.94 36.12
N ARG A 19 -25.42 -54.10 35.54
CA ARG A 19 -24.13 -54.36 34.85
C ARG A 19 -23.90 -53.44 33.66
N ARG A 20 -24.94 -53.12 32.86
CA ARG A 20 -24.81 -52.19 31.72
C ARG A 20 -24.37 -50.79 32.13
N ARG A 21 -24.88 -50.24 33.24
CA ARG A 21 -24.47 -48.91 33.72
C ARG A 21 -23.01 -48.91 34.22
N THR A 22 -22.60 -49.93 34.96
CA THR A 22 -21.21 -50.02 35.45
C THR A 22 -20.23 -50.32 34.32
N ASN A 23 -20.60 -51.18 33.37
CA ASN A 23 -19.79 -51.47 32.18
C ASN A 23 -19.71 -50.25 31.24
N PHE A 24 -20.75 -49.43 31.16
CA PHE A 24 -20.69 -48.17 30.40
C PHE A 24 -19.77 -47.15 31.06
N LYS A 25 -19.82 -47.03 32.39
CA LYS A 25 -18.87 -46.20 33.16
C LYS A 25 -17.44 -46.69 33.02
N PHE A 26 -17.23 -48.00 33.09
CA PHE A 26 -15.92 -48.62 32.88
C PHE A 26 -15.42 -48.45 31.44
N LEU A 27 -16.29 -48.67 30.45
CA LEU A 27 -15.97 -48.45 29.04
C LEU A 27 -15.62 -46.98 28.78
N ALA A 28 -16.38 -46.03 29.33
CA ALA A 28 -16.05 -44.61 29.24
C ALA A 28 -14.68 -44.28 29.86
N LEU A 29 -14.33 -44.92 30.99
CA LEU A 29 -13.03 -44.75 31.66
C LEU A 29 -11.88 -45.38 30.84
N VAL A 30 -12.11 -46.52 30.20
CA VAL A 30 -11.14 -47.12 29.27
C VAL A 30 -11.00 -46.28 27.99
N THR A 31 -12.10 -45.75 27.46
CA THR A 31 -12.08 -44.89 26.27
C THR A 31 -11.32 -43.58 26.54
N ILE A 32 -11.55 -42.92 27.68
CA ILE A 32 -10.82 -41.69 28.02
C ILE A 32 -9.33 -41.99 28.25
N PHE A 33 -8.99 -43.12 28.87
CA PHE A 33 -7.61 -43.55 29.05
C PHE A 33 -6.92 -43.83 27.71
N LEU A 34 -7.56 -44.57 26.81
CA LEU A 34 -7.06 -44.84 25.46
C LEU A 34 -6.89 -43.53 24.67
N PHE A 35 -7.84 -42.61 24.80
CA PHE A 35 -7.80 -41.31 24.14
C PHE A 35 -6.59 -40.48 24.59
N ILE A 36 -6.29 -40.45 25.90
CA ILE A 36 -5.08 -39.78 26.43
C ILE A 36 -3.81 -40.43 25.86
N ILE A 37 -3.74 -41.77 25.78
CA ILE A 37 -2.59 -42.46 25.19
C ILE A 37 -2.41 -42.08 23.71
N ILE A 38 -3.49 -42.03 22.94
CA ILE A 38 -3.45 -41.64 21.53
C ILE A 38 -2.92 -40.21 21.38
N ILE A 39 -3.35 -39.28 22.24
CA ILE A 39 -2.84 -37.91 22.26
C ILE A 39 -1.33 -37.89 22.57
N LEU A 40 -0.88 -38.64 23.57
CA LEU A 40 0.55 -38.68 23.91
C LEU A 40 1.39 -39.31 22.80
N LEU A 41 0.92 -40.37 22.16
CA LEU A 41 1.58 -40.98 21.00
C LEU A 41 1.64 -40.01 19.82
N TYR A 42 0.59 -39.21 19.61
CA TYR A 42 0.58 -38.18 18.57
C TYR A 42 1.69 -37.15 18.77
N PHE A 43 1.92 -36.67 19.99
CA PHE A 43 3.03 -35.75 20.29
C PHE A 43 4.41 -36.39 20.16
N GLN A 44 4.54 -37.71 20.36
CA GLN A 44 5.81 -38.43 20.23
C GLN A 44 6.15 -38.78 18.78
N LEU A 45 5.14 -38.84 17.90
CA LEU A 45 5.31 -39.18 16.49
C LEU A 45 5.54 -37.91 15.65
N PRO A 46 6.29 -38.00 14.54
CA PRO A 46 6.55 -36.88 13.62
C PRO A 46 5.31 -36.47 12.81
N TYR A 47 4.12 -36.95 13.19
CA TYR A 47 2.86 -36.48 12.65
C TYR A 47 2.47 -35.10 13.18
N SER A 48 3.02 -34.69 14.33
CA SER A 48 2.81 -33.37 14.92
C SER A 48 3.81 -32.31 14.46
N ASP A 49 4.73 -32.66 13.55
CA ASP A 49 5.73 -31.75 13.01
C ASP A 49 5.20 -30.99 11.79
N ILE A 50 5.71 -29.79 11.58
CA ILE A 50 5.35 -28.93 10.46
C ILE A 50 5.84 -29.57 9.16
N LYS A 51 4.92 -29.93 8.25
CA LYS A 51 5.25 -30.45 6.93
C LYS A 51 5.12 -29.42 5.82
N LYS A 52 4.26 -28.41 6.03
CA LYS A 52 3.99 -27.36 5.06
C LYS A 52 3.83 -26.03 5.78
N ILE A 53 4.50 -25.01 5.25
CA ILE A 53 4.28 -23.61 5.59
C ILE A 53 3.72 -22.95 4.34
N ASP A 54 2.55 -22.33 4.45
CA ASP A 54 1.83 -21.69 3.36
C ASP A 54 1.79 -20.19 3.63
N ILE A 55 2.33 -19.38 2.73
CA ILE A 55 2.30 -17.93 2.83
C ILE A 55 1.25 -17.37 1.88
N LYS A 56 0.49 -16.37 2.36
CA LYS A 56 -0.50 -15.65 1.57
C LYS A 56 -0.31 -14.16 1.74
N GLY A 57 -0.44 -13.42 0.65
CA GLY A 57 -0.40 -11.96 0.65
C GLY A 57 1.00 -11.34 0.59
N ALA A 58 2.03 -12.14 0.29
CA ALA A 58 3.36 -11.64 -0.04
C ALA A 58 3.37 -11.09 -1.47
N ALA A 59 3.63 -9.80 -1.62
CA ALA A 59 3.73 -9.11 -2.91
C ALA A 59 5.03 -8.30 -3.06
N LEU A 60 5.57 -7.75 -1.97
CA LEU A 60 6.79 -6.96 -1.93
C LEU A 60 8.06 -7.83 -1.82
N LYS A 61 7.96 -8.97 -1.12
CA LYS A 61 9.05 -9.95 -0.95
C LYS A 61 8.55 -11.34 -1.32
N GLU A 62 9.47 -12.23 -1.67
CA GLU A 62 9.16 -13.64 -1.89
C GLU A 62 8.69 -14.35 -0.61
N ASP A 63 7.91 -15.41 -0.76
CA ASP A 63 7.47 -16.27 0.35
C ASP A 63 8.65 -16.78 1.20
N THR A 64 9.79 -17.07 0.58
CA THR A 64 11.00 -17.55 1.26
C THR A 64 11.47 -16.57 2.34
N TYR A 65 11.40 -15.26 2.07
CA TYR A 65 11.76 -14.22 3.02
C TYR A 65 10.91 -14.34 4.29
N TYR A 66 9.60 -14.45 4.15
CA TYR A 66 8.68 -14.53 5.31
C TYR A 66 8.80 -15.85 6.07
N ILE A 67 9.10 -16.97 5.38
CA ILE A 67 9.46 -18.24 6.06
C ILE A 67 10.70 -18.03 6.92
N ASP A 68 11.75 -17.42 6.39
CA ASP A 68 12.99 -17.19 7.14
C ASP A 68 12.77 -16.26 8.34
N GLN A 69 12.01 -15.16 8.15
CA GLN A 69 11.66 -14.24 9.23
C GLN A 69 10.77 -14.89 10.31
N SER A 70 9.95 -15.89 9.94
CA SER A 70 9.10 -16.61 10.88
C SER A 70 9.89 -17.46 11.89
N ASN A 71 11.17 -17.74 11.61
CA ASN A 71 12.01 -18.71 12.33
C ASN A 71 11.43 -20.14 12.39
N LEU A 72 10.42 -20.46 11.59
CA LEU A 72 9.85 -21.79 11.49
C LEU A 72 10.58 -22.62 10.43
N LYS A 73 10.82 -23.89 10.75
CA LYS A 73 11.40 -24.84 9.79
C LYS A 73 10.50 -26.04 9.59
N ILE A 74 10.63 -26.65 8.42
CA ILE A 74 10.02 -27.95 8.15
C ILE A 74 10.62 -28.96 9.14
N ASN A 75 9.76 -29.80 9.71
CA ASN A 75 10.03 -30.76 10.79
C ASN A 75 10.19 -30.16 12.21
N ASP A 76 9.96 -28.86 12.40
CA ASP A 76 9.81 -28.32 13.75
C ASP A 76 8.46 -28.77 14.35
N SER A 77 8.38 -28.82 15.68
CA SER A 77 7.14 -29.20 16.36
C SER A 77 6.06 -28.12 16.16
N LEU A 78 4.89 -28.50 15.64
CA LEU A 78 3.76 -27.57 15.42
C LEU A 78 3.28 -26.88 16.71
N TRP A 79 3.48 -27.54 17.85
CA TRP A 79 3.11 -27.05 19.18
C TRP A 79 4.28 -26.45 19.97
N GLY A 80 5.49 -26.47 19.40
CA GLY A 80 6.71 -25.99 20.04
C GLY A 80 6.91 -24.48 20.00
N PHE A 81 6.21 -23.77 19.10
CA PHE A 81 6.30 -22.32 18.95
C PHE A 81 5.03 -21.62 19.44
N LYS A 82 5.15 -20.34 19.81
CA LYS A 82 4.00 -19.48 20.06
C LYS A 82 3.63 -18.71 18.80
N ILE A 83 2.35 -18.74 18.44
CA ILE A 83 1.79 -18.02 17.29
C ILE A 83 2.15 -16.53 17.36
N SER A 84 1.98 -15.92 18.53
CA SER A 84 2.28 -14.49 18.75
C SER A 84 3.75 -14.12 18.55
N GLU A 85 4.69 -15.04 18.82
CA GLU A 85 6.11 -14.78 18.61
C GLU A 85 6.44 -14.73 17.11
N VAL A 86 5.81 -15.59 16.32
CA VAL A 86 5.96 -15.59 14.85
C VAL A 86 5.31 -14.35 14.24
N GLU A 87 4.10 -14.01 14.68
CA GLU A 87 3.41 -12.78 14.25
C GLU A 87 4.26 -11.55 14.56
N GLN A 88 4.82 -11.45 15.77
CA GLN A 88 5.66 -10.33 16.17
C GLN A 88 7.00 -10.29 15.43
N ALA A 89 7.59 -11.44 15.09
CA ALA A 89 8.84 -11.49 14.32
C ALA A 89 8.64 -10.91 12.92
N ILE A 90 7.52 -11.21 12.27
CA ILE A 90 7.22 -10.71 10.92
C ILE A 90 6.69 -9.27 10.97
N ALA A 91 5.84 -8.93 11.94
CA ALA A 91 5.24 -7.59 12.06
C ALA A 91 6.22 -6.49 12.50
N GLN A 92 7.47 -6.83 12.83
CA GLN A 92 8.52 -5.84 13.08
C GLN A 92 8.96 -5.08 11.83
N HIS A 93 8.68 -5.63 10.65
CA HIS A 93 9.04 -5.03 9.37
C HIS A 93 8.05 -3.91 9.02
N GLU A 94 8.57 -2.74 8.66
CA GLU A 94 7.80 -1.51 8.47
C GLU A 94 6.81 -1.55 7.29
N TRP A 95 7.09 -2.38 6.27
CA TRP A 95 6.21 -2.59 5.12
C TRP A 95 5.10 -3.62 5.38
N VAL A 96 5.11 -4.28 6.53
CA VAL A 96 4.07 -5.23 6.93
C VAL A 96 3.01 -4.49 7.75
N LYS A 97 1.77 -4.51 7.25
CA LYS A 97 0.62 -3.89 7.89
C LYS A 97 0.03 -4.77 8.98
N SER A 98 -0.13 -6.06 8.70
CA SER A 98 -0.61 -7.03 9.68
C SER A 98 -0.16 -8.45 9.34
N VAL A 99 -0.10 -9.32 10.35
CA VAL A 99 0.26 -10.73 10.19
C VAL A 99 -0.72 -11.56 10.99
N THR A 100 -1.23 -12.63 10.40
CA THR A 100 -2.07 -13.63 11.08
C THR A 100 -1.48 -15.00 10.86
N VAL A 101 -1.15 -15.70 11.94
CA VAL A 101 -0.59 -17.05 11.88
C VAL A 101 -1.61 -18.06 12.40
N GLU A 102 -1.95 -19.03 11.57
CA GLU A 102 -2.89 -20.08 11.93
C GLU A 102 -2.28 -21.46 11.73
N ARG A 103 -2.55 -22.36 12.69
CA ARG A 103 -2.28 -23.78 12.51
C ARG A 103 -3.40 -24.39 11.69
N LYS A 104 -3.08 -24.92 10.51
CA LYS A 104 -4.02 -25.63 9.64
C LYS A 104 -3.78 -27.13 9.74
N PHE A 105 -4.87 -27.90 9.80
CA PHE A 105 -4.82 -29.35 9.90
C PHE A 105 -3.97 -29.85 11.09
N LEU A 106 -3.34 -31.01 10.95
CA LEU A 106 -2.50 -31.62 12.00
C LEU A 106 -1.01 -31.24 11.88
N ASN A 107 -0.60 -30.62 10.78
CA ASN A 107 0.81 -30.52 10.38
C ASN A 107 1.13 -29.34 9.44
N GLU A 108 0.25 -28.35 9.32
CA GLU A 108 0.45 -27.19 8.45
C GLU A 108 0.37 -25.87 9.23
N VAL A 109 1.15 -24.89 8.79
CA VAL A 109 1.08 -23.52 9.30
C VAL A 109 0.75 -22.61 8.12
N GLN A 110 -0.29 -21.80 8.25
CA GLN A 110 -0.62 -20.75 7.29
C GLN A 110 -0.24 -19.41 7.90
N ILE A 111 0.60 -18.66 7.19
CA ILE A 111 0.99 -17.29 7.53
C ILE A 111 0.32 -16.38 6.51
N THR A 112 -0.61 -15.56 6.97
CA THR A 112 -1.24 -14.53 6.14
C THR A 112 -0.56 -13.21 6.47
N VAL A 113 0.13 -12.63 5.49
CA VAL A 113 0.79 -11.33 5.60
C VAL A 113 -0.06 -10.32 4.82
N GLU A 114 -0.41 -9.22 5.47
CA GLU A 114 -0.98 -8.05 4.82
C GLU A 114 0.14 -7.00 4.73
N GLU A 115 0.55 -6.68 3.51
CA GLU A 115 1.55 -5.66 3.23
C GLU A 115 0.87 -4.31 2.93
N TRP A 116 1.61 -3.22 3.16
CA TRP A 116 1.19 -1.90 2.69
C TRP A 116 1.26 -1.82 1.17
N GLN A 117 0.34 -1.07 0.56
CA GLN A 117 0.21 -1.03 -0.89
C GLN A 117 1.26 -0.09 -1.49
N LYS A 118 1.97 -0.55 -2.52
CA LYS A 118 2.79 0.32 -3.36
C LYS A 118 1.90 1.23 -4.19
N VAL A 119 2.02 2.54 -4.00
CA VAL A 119 1.14 3.54 -4.63
C VAL A 119 1.89 4.64 -5.37
N ALA A 120 3.20 4.74 -5.19
CA ALA A 120 4.04 5.69 -5.90
C ALA A 120 5.50 5.22 -5.93
N TYR A 121 6.35 5.96 -6.66
CA TYR A 121 7.81 5.84 -6.62
C TYR A 121 8.43 7.20 -6.30
N ILE A 122 9.56 7.19 -5.60
CA ILE A 122 10.38 8.38 -5.37
C ILE A 122 11.76 8.17 -6.00
N SER A 123 12.30 9.23 -6.62
CA SER A 123 13.67 9.20 -7.12
C SER A 123 14.64 9.65 -6.03
N GLN A 124 15.62 8.81 -5.71
CA GLN A 124 16.73 9.14 -4.81
C GLN A 124 18.03 8.63 -5.45
N ASP A 125 19.04 9.48 -5.51
CA ASP A 125 20.37 9.15 -6.08
C ASP A 125 20.35 8.56 -7.50
N GLY A 126 19.31 8.89 -8.30
CA GLY A 126 19.13 8.39 -9.65
C GLY A 126 18.46 7.01 -9.75
N GLU A 127 18.11 6.40 -8.62
CA GLU A 127 17.30 5.19 -8.53
C GLU A 127 15.85 5.51 -8.14
N PHE A 128 14.94 4.57 -8.40
CA PHE A 128 13.52 4.71 -8.07
C PHE A 128 13.13 3.70 -7.00
N TYR A 129 12.67 4.20 -5.86
CA TYR A 129 12.23 3.37 -4.75
C TYR A 129 10.70 3.39 -4.63
N PRO A 130 10.05 2.23 -4.48
CA PRO A 130 8.62 2.15 -4.19
C PRO A 130 8.28 2.90 -2.90
N MET A 131 7.19 3.65 -2.94
CA MET A 131 6.60 4.31 -1.78
C MET A 131 5.25 3.68 -1.47
N LEU A 132 5.10 3.29 -0.21
CA LEU A 132 3.92 2.60 0.30
C LEU A 132 2.87 3.63 0.75
N ASP A 133 1.60 3.23 0.82
CA ASP A 133 0.45 4.06 1.22
C ASP A 133 0.55 4.59 2.67
N ASN A 134 1.34 3.94 3.52
CA ASN A 134 1.68 4.43 4.86
C ASN A 134 2.77 5.53 4.86
N GLY A 135 3.39 5.81 3.71
CA GLY A 135 4.44 6.82 3.54
C GLY A 135 5.88 6.30 3.66
N ILE A 136 6.07 4.99 3.81
CA ILE A 136 7.39 4.39 3.93
C ILE A 136 7.99 4.15 2.54
N VAL A 137 9.29 4.47 2.40
CA VAL A 137 10.05 4.18 1.19
C VAL A 137 10.66 2.80 1.34
N PHE A 138 10.31 1.90 0.41
CA PHE A 138 10.78 0.52 0.42
C PHE A 138 12.08 0.41 -0.39
N GLU A 139 13.20 0.72 0.27
CA GLU A 139 14.56 0.69 -0.32
C GLU A 139 15.07 -0.74 -0.55
N GLU A 140 14.40 -1.72 0.04
CA GLU A 140 14.75 -3.14 -0.01
C GLU A 140 14.42 -3.85 -1.34
N SER A 141 13.98 -3.10 -2.34
CA SER A 141 13.68 -3.55 -3.69
C SER A 141 14.96 -3.62 -4.52
N ASN A 142 15.54 -4.81 -4.67
CA ASN A 142 16.69 -5.06 -5.57
C ASN A 142 16.28 -5.33 -7.02
N GLU A 143 14.99 -5.28 -7.35
CA GLU A 143 14.48 -5.59 -8.69
C GLU A 143 13.98 -4.34 -9.42
N ILE A 144 14.27 -4.29 -10.72
CA ILE A 144 13.69 -3.32 -11.66
C ILE A 144 12.24 -3.76 -11.91
N VAL A 145 11.34 -3.41 -11.01
CA VAL A 145 9.91 -3.68 -11.13
C VAL A 145 9.32 -2.74 -12.19
N PRO A 146 8.39 -3.19 -13.06
CA PRO A 146 7.67 -2.29 -13.95
C PRO A 146 7.00 -1.17 -13.15
N ILE A 147 7.19 0.07 -13.60
CA ILE A 147 6.60 1.27 -12.99
C ILE A 147 5.10 1.26 -13.30
N ASP A 148 4.34 0.75 -12.35
CA ASP A 148 2.89 0.57 -12.31
C ASP A 148 2.18 1.62 -11.46
N ALA A 149 2.93 2.62 -10.98
CA ALA A 149 2.48 3.69 -10.11
C ALA A 149 3.26 4.98 -10.43
N PRO A 150 2.72 6.16 -10.10
CA PRO A 150 3.33 7.43 -10.46
C PRO A 150 4.66 7.71 -9.76
N ILE A 151 5.53 8.45 -10.45
CA ILE A 151 6.75 9.01 -9.86
C ILE A 151 6.42 10.35 -9.19
N PHE A 152 6.84 10.52 -7.95
CA PHE A 152 6.71 11.79 -7.22
C PHE A 152 7.91 12.69 -7.52
N ARG A 153 7.62 13.94 -7.87
CA ARG A 153 8.61 15.01 -8.01
C ARG A 153 8.22 16.20 -7.14
N ASP A 154 9.21 16.78 -6.46
CA ASP A 154 9.07 17.97 -5.61
C ASP A 154 8.11 17.82 -4.41
N PHE A 155 8.03 16.61 -3.82
CA PHE A 155 7.20 16.32 -2.65
C PHE A 155 7.94 16.47 -1.30
N GLU A 156 8.42 17.67 -1.00
CA GLU A 156 9.08 17.98 0.28
C GLU A 156 8.10 18.00 1.46
N ASN A 157 6.87 18.48 1.23
CA ASN A 157 5.85 18.60 2.27
C ASN A 157 5.28 17.22 2.65
N GLU A 158 5.64 16.75 3.84
CA GLU A 158 5.22 15.44 4.36
C GLU A 158 3.70 15.30 4.53
N ALA A 159 2.99 16.38 4.93
CA ALA A 159 1.55 16.34 5.14
C ALA A 159 0.80 16.17 3.81
N LEU A 160 1.17 16.95 2.79
CA LEU A 160 0.63 16.82 1.44
C LEU A 160 0.93 15.41 0.87
N ARG A 161 2.18 14.96 0.98
CA ARG A 161 2.62 13.64 0.52
C ARG A 161 1.80 12.52 1.16
N LYS A 162 1.68 12.49 2.48
CA LYS A 162 0.88 11.47 3.20
C LYS A 162 -0.60 11.51 2.82
N LYS A 163 -1.17 12.70 2.60
CA LYS A 163 -2.56 12.82 2.17
C LYS A 163 -2.76 12.25 0.76
N LEU A 164 -1.87 12.61 -0.16
CA LEU A 164 -1.90 12.13 -1.53
C LEU A 164 -1.75 10.60 -1.62
N LEU A 165 -0.79 10.02 -0.90
CA LEU A 165 -0.58 8.56 -0.89
C LEU A 165 -1.84 7.78 -0.48
N LYS A 166 -2.61 8.30 0.49
CA LYS A 166 -3.89 7.72 0.89
C LYS A 166 -4.93 7.81 -0.21
N GLU A 167 -5.01 8.93 -0.93
CA GLU A 167 -5.92 9.03 -2.07
C GLU A 167 -5.50 8.10 -3.21
N LEU A 168 -4.20 7.95 -3.48
CA LEU A 168 -3.70 7.02 -4.49
C LEU A 168 -4.05 5.56 -4.16
N ALA A 169 -3.98 5.17 -2.88
CA ALA A 169 -4.40 3.84 -2.42
C ALA A 169 -5.90 3.56 -2.68
N ASN A 170 -6.72 4.61 -2.78
CA ASN A 170 -8.16 4.52 -3.05
C ASN A 170 -8.49 4.60 -4.56
N LEU A 171 -7.49 4.77 -5.43
CA LEU A 171 -7.71 4.72 -6.88
C LEU A 171 -7.92 3.28 -7.35
N LYS A 172 -8.71 3.14 -8.41
CA LYS A 172 -8.78 1.88 -9.16
C LYS A 172 -7.39 1.58 -9.74
N PRO A 173 -6.93 0.32 -9.74
CA PRO A 173 -5.63 -0.05 -10.29
C PRO A 173 -5.45 0.38 -11.76
N GLU A 174 -6.52 0.34 -12.55
CA GLU A 174 -6.46 0.81 -13.94
C GLU A 174 -6.18 2.31 -14.04
N VAL A 175 -6.69 3.12 -13.11
CA VAL A 175 -6.48 4.57 -13.10
C VAL A 175 -5.09 4.91 -12.56
N LEU A 176 -4.66 4.24 -11.48
CA LEU A 176 -3.34 4.44 -10.90
C LEU A 176 -2.21 4.19 -11.92
N SER A 177 -2.33 3.12 -12.72
CA SER A 177 -1.37 2.77 -13.76
C SER A 177 -1.38 3.70 -14.98
N LEU A 178 -2.38 4.58 -15.12
CA LEU A 178 -2.39 5.62 -16.15
C LEU A 178 -1.56 6.84 -15.74
N ILE A 179 -1.18 6.98 -14.46
CA ILE A 179 -0.43 8.15 -13.99
C ILE A 179 1.07 7.87 -14.15
N SER A 180 1.74 8.74 -14.90
CA SER A 180 3.19 8.70 -15.11
C SER A 180 3.95 9.38 -13.98
N GLN A 181 3.54 10.60 -13.65
CA GLN A 181 4.23 11.47 -12.71
C GLN A 181 3.24 12.36 -11.99
N ILE A 182 3.53 12.71 -10.75
CA ILE A 182 2.80 13.74 -10.00
C ILE A 182 3.79 14.79 -9.53
N ASN A 183 3.40 16.05 -9.69
CA ASN A 183 4.09 17.22 -9.15
C ASN A 183 3.23 17.89 -8.10
N ALA A 184 3.85 18.29 -6.99
CA ALA A 184 3.23 19.18 -6.03
C ALA A 184 3.36 20.63 -6.51
N ASN A 185 2.23 21.32 -6.70
CA ASN A 185 2.21 22.72 -7.11
C ASN A 185 1.42 23.59 -6.11
N PRO A 186 1.74 23.52 -4.80
CA PRO A 186 0.99 24.25 -3.78
C PRO A 186 1.15 25.76 -3.96
N THR A 187 0.06 26.49 -3.79
CA THR A 187 0.03 27.96 -3.76
C THR A 187 -0.46 28.45 -2.39
N GLU A 188 -0.33 29.75 -2.11
CA GLU A 188 -0.87 30.32 -0.86
C GLU A 188 -2.39 30.13 -0.74
N ALA A 189 -3.09 30.16 -1.87
CA ALA A 189 -4.54 29.97 -1.93
C ALA A 189 -4.94 28.49 -1.91
N ASP A 190 -4.12 27.61 -2.49
CA ASP A 190 -4.36 26.17 -2.54
C ASP A 190 -3.09 25.36 -2.18
N PRO A 191 -2.92 25.00 -0.90
CA PRO A 191 -1.82 24.16 -0.44
C PRO A 191 -1.86 22.70 -0.92
N TYR A 192 -2.95 22.26 -1.57
CA TYR A 192 -3.17 20.87 -1.98
C TYR A 192 -3.25 20.69 -3.49
N SER A 193 -2.99 21.75 -4.27
CA SER A 193 -2.94 21.67 -5.73
C SER A 193 -1.79 20.77 -6.18
N ILE A 194 -2.13 19.85 -7.08
CA ILE A 194 -1.22 18.89 -7.68
C ILE A 194 -1.47 18.80 -9.18
N THR A 195 -0.42 18.48 -9.92
CA THR A 195 -0.50 18.23 -11.35
C THR A 195 -0.03 16.82 -11.64
N LEU A 196 -0.86 16.05 -12.34
CA LEU A 196 -0.59 14.70 -12.74
C LEU A 196 -0.32 14.67 -14.25
N PHE A 197 0.72 13.97 -14.65
CA PHE A 197 1.02 13.67 -16.04
C PHE A 197 0.58 12.25 -16.34
N MET A 198 -0.30 12.10 -17.32
CA MET A 198 -0.90 10.81 -17.67
C MET A 198 -0.15 10.15 -18.82
N ASN A 199 -0.11 8.82 -18.83
CA ASN A 199 0.59 7.99 -19.83
C ASN A 199 -0.02 8.10 -21.24
N ASP A 200 -1.26 8.60 -21.35
CA ASP A 200 -1.99 8.85 -22.61
C ASP A 200 -1.78 10.28 -23.16
N GLY A 201 -0.96 11.09 -22.49
CA GLY A 201 -0.54 12.41 -22.93
C GLY A 201 -1.39 13.58 -22.44
N TYR A 202 -2.38 13.35 -21.56
CA TYR A 202 -3.10 14.45 -20.89
C TYR A 202 -2.38 14.91 -19.62
N GLU A 203 -2.60 16.17 -19.26
CA GLU A 203 -2.27 16.72 -17.94
C GLU A 203 -3.55 16.80 -17.12
N VAL A 204 -3.49 16.45 -15.83
CA VAL A 204 -4.62 16.61 -14.90
C VAL A 204 -4.23 17.56 -13.78
N ARG A 205 -5.01 18.62 -13.59
CA ARG A 205 -4.89 19.52 -12.43
C ARG A 205 -5.95 19.13 -11.40
N ALA A 206 -5.53 18.88 -10.17
CA ALA A 206 -6.39 18.30 -9.16
C ALA A 206 -6.05 18.79 -7.74
N ASP A 207 -7.02 18.67 -6.84
CA ASP A 207 -6.83 18.83 -5.40
C ASP A 207 -6.52 17.47 -4.77
N ALA A 208 -5.39 17.37 -4.08
CA ALA A 208 -4.92 16.15 -3.41
C ALA A 208 -5.89 15.60 -2.34
N ASN A 209 -6.89 16.36 -1.90
CA ASN A 209 -7.91 15.91 -0.95
C ASN A 209 -9.06 15.15 -1.59
N THR A 210 -9.36 15.42 -2.85
CA THR A 210 -10.52 14.85 -3.57
C THR A 210 -10.10 14.01 -4.79
N LEU A 211 -8.80 13.72 -4.89
CA LEU A 211 -8.21 13.03 -6.03
C LEU A 211 -8.90 11.70 -6.33
N ALA A 212 -9.04 10.83 -5.33
CA ALA A 212 -9.60 9.49 -5.57
C ALA A 212 -11.06 9.55 -6.02
N GLU A 213 -11.84 10.45 -5.43
CA GLU A 213 -13.26 10.63 -5.75
C GLU A 213 -13.44 11.03 -7.22
N LYS A 214 -12.63 11.97 -7.70
CA LYS A 214 -12.79 12.57 -9.03
C LYS A 214 -12.03 11.80 -10.12
N LEU A 215 -10.78 11.44 -9.87
CA LEU A 215 -9.92 10.81 -10.88
C LEU A 215 -10.35 9.39 -11.23
N ASN A 216 -11.09 8.70 -10.36
CA ASN A 216 -11.67 7.39 -10.68
C ASN A 216 -12.68 7.42 -11.86
N TYR A 217 -13.13 8.61 -12.27
CA TYR A 217 -13.96 8.86 -13.45
C TYR A 217 -13.16 9.26 -14.69
N TYR A 218 -11.82 9.40 -14.59
CA TYR A 218 -10.93 9.83 -15.66
C TYR A 218 -11.15 9.08 -16.99
N PRO A 219 -11.26 7.73 -17.03
CA PRO A 219 -11.52 7.02 -18.29
C PRO A 219 -12.80 7.45 -18.99
N SER A 220 -13.84 7.80 -18.22
CA SER A 220 -15.12 8.30 -18.78
C SER A 220 -14.99 9.74 -19.29
N ILE A 221 -14.20 10.58 -18.61
CA ILE A 221 -13.92 11.96 -19.04
C ILE A 221 -13.18 11.95 -20.38
N ILE A 222 -12.12 11.15 -20.50
CA ILE A 222 -11.35 11.03 -21.75
C ILE A 222 -12.20 10.48 -22.88
N ALA A 223 -13.00 9.43 -22.63
CA ALA A 223 -13.89 8.88 -23.64
C ALA A 223 -14.91 9.91 -24.16
N GLN A 224 -15.38 10.82 -23.31
CA GLN A 224 -16.26 11.91 -23.73
C GLN A 224 -15.50 12.92 -24.60
N ILE A 225 -14.33 13.38 -24.18
CA ILE A 225 -13.51 14.36 -24.93
C ILE A 225 -13.17 13.83 -26.33
N GLU A 226 -12.70 12.59 -26.41
CA GLU A 226 -12.31 11.97 -27.69
C GLU A 226 -13.52 11.73 -28.61
N SER A 227 -14.74 11.67 -28.06
CA SER A 227 -15.98 11.53 -28.86
C SER A 227 -16.48 12.83 -29.49
N GLU A 228 -16.03 13.99 -28.99
CA GLU A 228 -16.49 15.32 -29.43
C GLU A 228 -15.66 15.89 -30.60
N ASP A 229 -14.95 15.04 -31.36
CA ASP A 229 -14.01 15.40 -32.45
C ASP A 229 -12.84 16.32 -32.02
N VAL A 230 -12.66 16.54 -30.72
CA VAL A 230 -11.50 17.25 -30.15
C VAL A 230 -10.35 16.26 -29.98
N SER A 231 -9.67 15.96 -31.09
CA SER A 231 -8.53 15.01 -31.11
C SER A 231 -7.23 15.61 -30.55
N GLU A 232 -7.28 16.79 -29.95
CA GLU A 232 -6.11 17.41 -29.32
C GLU A 232 -5.93 16.91 -27.89
N LYS A 233 -4.69 16.72 -27.46
CA LYS A 233 -4.38 16.52 -26.04
C LYS A 233 -4.40 17.85 -25.30
N GLY A 234 -4.56 17.80 -23.99
CA GLY A 234 -4.75 19.02 -23.20
C GLY A 234 -4.76 18.77 -21.71
N ILE A 235 -5.25 19.79 -21.01
CA ILE A 235 -5.37 19.82 -19.55
C ILE A 235 -6.81 19.47 -19.17
N VAL A 236 -6.95 18.50 -18.28
CA VAL A 236 -8.20 18.18 -17.59
C VAL A 236 -8.11 18.75 -16.19
N ASP A 237 -8.87 19.81 -15.93
CA ASP A 237 -8.98 20.40 -14.60
C ASP A 237 -10.11 19.69 -13.84
N ILE A 238 -9.80 19.16 -12.66
CA ILE A 238 -10.74 18.54 -11.72
C ILE A 238 -10.64 19.14 -10.31
N GLU A 239 -10.00 20.29 -10.12
CA GLU A 239 -9.78 20.90 -8.79
C GLU A 239 -11.12 21.21 -8.10
N VAL A 240 -12.03 21.89 -8.80
CA VAL A 240 -13.39 22.20 -8.31
C VAL A 240 -14.45 21.40 -9.08
N GLY A 241 -14.52 21.61 -10.40
CA GLY A 241 -15.37 20.85 -11.33
C GLY A 241 -14.53 20.29 -12.47
N SER A 242 -15.15 19.54 -13.39
CA SER A 242 -14.45 18.95 -14.55
C SER A 242 -14.50 19.87 -15.77
N TYR A 243 -13.36 20.36 -16.22
CA TYR A 243 -13.23 21.13 -17.46
C TYR A 243 -12.02 20.66 -18.27
N TYR A 244 -12.12 20.70 -19.59
CA TYR A 244 -11.03 20.32 -20.49
C TYR A 244 -10.62 21.52 -21.35
N ARG A 245 -9.30 21.71 -21.49
CA ARG A 245 -8.69 22.74 -22.32
C ARG A 245 -7.61 22.12 -23.22
N PRO A 246 -7.67 22.29 -24.54
CA PRO A 246 -6.57 21.90 -25.45
C PRO A 246 -5.26 22.61 -25.12
N PHE A 247 -4.12 21.97 -25.37
CA PHE A 247 -2.83 22.61 -25.13
C PHE A 247 -2.62 23.87 -25.97
N SER A 248 -3.11 23.88 -27.22
CA SER A 248 -3.06 25.04 -28.12
C SER A 248 -3.67 26.31 -27.50
N ASP A 249 -4.82 26.19 -26.86
CA ASP A 249 -5.50 27.28 -26.15
C ASP A 249 -4.66 27.74 -24.94
N GLU A 250 -4.12 26.81 -24.15
CA GLU A 250 -3.26 27.13 -23.01
C GLU A 250 -2.00 27.91 -23.42
N TYR A 251 -1.31 27.49 -24.49
CA TYR A 251 -0.13 28.19 -25.00
C TYR A 251 -0.45 29.62 -25.46
N THR A 252 -1.65 29.85 -25.99
CA THR A 252 -2.09 31.18 -26.43
C THR A 252 -2.30 32.11 -25.23
N LEU A 253 -2.95 31.61 -24.17
CA LEU A 253 -3.15 32.36 -22.93
C LEU A 253 -1.83 32.74 -22.24
N ILE A 254 -0.85 31.82 -22.22
CA ILE A 254 0.47 32.08 -21.64
C ILE A 254 1.18 33.19 -22.43
N LYS A 255 1.13 33.17 -23.76
CA LYS A 255 1.75 34.20 -24.61
C LYS A 255 1.12 35.57 -24.39
N GLU A 256 -0.22 35.65 -24.39
CA GLU A 256 -0.94 36.91 -24.15
C GLU A 256 -0.64 37.51 -22.77
N ASN A 257 -0.51 36.67 -21.74
CA ASN A 257 -0.18 37.13 -20.38
C ASN A 257 1.29 37.54 -20.24
N THR A 258 2.21 36.86 -20.93
CA THR A 258 3.64 37.21 -20.94
C THR A 258 3.85 38.52 -21.70
N GLU A 259 3.21 38.70 -22.85
CA GLU A 259 3.27 39.95 -23.63
C GLU A 259 2.66 41.15 -22.88
N LYS A 260 1.59 40.96 -22.08
CA LYS A 260 1.03 42.01 -21.22
C LYS A 260 1.92 42.39 -20.04
N THR A 261 2.86 41.54 -19.64
CA THR A 261 3.76 41.80 -18.51
C THR A 261 5.07 42.47 -18.97
N GLU A 262 5.35 42.48 -20.28
CA GLU A 262 6.57 43.04 -20.89
C GLU A 262 6.39 44.43 -21.55
N GLU A 263 5.23 45.09 -21.45
CA GLU A 263 5.12 46.52 -21.82
C GLU A 263 5.93 47.40 -20.84
N PRO A 264 6.76 48.34 -21.34
CA PRO A 264 7.80 48.98 -20.54
C PRO A 264 7.21 49.90 -19.46
N ALA A 265 7.75 49.78 -18.24
CA ALA A 265 7.61 50.82 -17.23
C ALA A 265 8.19 52.13 -17.82
N GLU A 266 7.32 53.09 -18.11
CA GLU A 266 7.73 54.45 -18.44
C GLU A 266 8.64 54.98 -17.31
N GLU A 267 9.90 55.22 -17.65
CA GLU A 267 10.82 56.02 -16.86
C GLU A 267 10.16 57.35 -16.55
N THR A 268 9.89 57.61 -15.28
CA THR A 268 9.61 58.96 -14.79
C THR A 268 10.93 59.73 -14.77
N GLU A 269 11.21 60.37 -15.90
CA GLU A 269 12.27 61.36 -16.08
C GLU A 269 12.00 62.54 -15.13
N ASN A 270 12.75 62.64 -14.03
CA ASN A 270 12.82 63.85 -13.23
C ASN A 270 13.65 64.87 -14.01
N ALA A 271 12.98 65.90 -14.54
CA ALA A 271 13.62 67.10 -15.07
C ALA A 271 14.09 68.00 -13.91
N ASP A 272 15.39 68.02 -13.65
CA ASP A 272 16.08 69.17 -13.05
C ASP A 272 16.96 69.81 -14.14
N THR A 273 16.61 71.04 -14.52
CA THR A 273 17.36 72.00 -15.33
C THR A 273 17.37 73.28 -14.48
N GLU A 274 18.43 74.07 -14.23
CA GLU A 274 19.59 74.51 -15.03
C GLU A 274 20.71 75.07 -14.11
N GLU A 275 21.80 75.49 -14.77
CA GLU A 275 22.95 76.30 -14.35
C GLU A 275 24.18 75.47 -13.92
N GLY A 276 25.32 75.47 -14.62
CA GLY A 276 25.79 76.19 -15.79
C GLY A 276 27.33 76.22 -15.76
N GLY A 277 27.99 75.99 -16.90
CA GLY A 277 29.35 76.51 -17.15
C GLY A 277 30.53 75.53 -17.23
N GLN A 278 31.17 75.57 -18.41
CA GLN A 278 32.61 75.36 -18.74
C GLN A 278 33.13 73.90 -18.74
N LEU A 279 33.43 73.30 -19.90
CA LEU A 279 34.60 73.46 -20.83
C LEU A 279 35.96 73.16 -20.19
N GLU A 280 36.57 72.05 -20.62
CA GLU A 280 37.98 71.80 -21.04
C GLU A 280 38.28 70.29 -20.84
N GLU A 281 38.29 69.45 -21.89
CA GLU A 281 39.34 69.18 -22.90
C GLU A 281 40.61 68.48 -22.37
N GLN A 282 41.02 67.42 -23.10
CA GLN A 282 42.34 66.75 -23.14
C GLN A 282 42.71 65.83 -21.98
N ASN A 283 43.46 64.74 -22.16
CA ASN A 283 43.81 63.85 -23.27
C ASN A 283 44.53 62.65 -22.60
N GLU A 284 44.64 61.53 -23.31
CA GLU A 284 45.77 60.57 -23.33
C GLU A 284 46.47 60.18 -22.00
N GLU A 285 46.36 58.90 -21.60
CA GLU A 285 47.41 57.89 -21.88
C GLU A 285 48.73 58.14 -21.14
N GLU A 286 49.05 57.30 -20.15
CA GLU A 286 50.21 56.39 -20.28
C GLU A 286 50.19 55.29 -19.18
N PRO A 287 50.82 54.14 -19.43
CA PRO A 287 50.76 52.95 -18.59
C PRO A 287 51.98 52.80 -17.67
N GLU A 288 51.78 52.22 -16.49
CA GLU A 288 52.51 51.06 -15.91
C GLU A 288 51.98 50.77 -14.49
#